data_AF-Q3V2R7-F1
#
_entry.id   AF-Q3V2R7-F1
#
_cell.length_a   1.000
_cell.length_b   1.000
_cell.length_c   1.000
_cell.angle_alpha   90.00
_cell.angle_beta   90.00
_cell.angle_gamma   90.00
#
_symmetry.space_group_name_H-M   'P 1'
#
loop_
_entity.id
_entity.type
_entity.pdbx_description
1 polymer ?
#
loop_
_entity_poly.entity_id
_entity_poly.type
_entity_poly.pdbx_seq_one_letter_code
_entity_poly.pdbx_strand_id
1 'polypeptide(L)'
;MRSLLLLAPLAWLLLVQAKDDAKLEDNLLVLTVATKETEGFRRFKRSAQFFNYKIQSLGLGEDWSVDGGPAAAGGGQKVRLLKKALEKHADKEDLVILFVDSYDVVFASGPRELLKKFQQAKSQVVFSAEEHIYPDRRLEAKYPTVPDGKRFLGSGGFIGYAPSLSKLVAEWEGQDSDSDQLFLYQDLLEPGEEGANQYQPGPSLPNLPEPGWSLGRW
;
A
#
# COMPACT_ATOMS: atom_id res chain seq x y z
N MET A 1 5.77 -32.44 -41.93
CA MET A 1 4.56 -32.34 -41.09
C MET A 1 4.88 -32.76 -39.65
N ARG A 2 5.47 -31.89 -38.82
CA ARG A 2 5.74 -32.21 -37.40
C ARG A 2 5.65 -31.01 -36.43
N SER A 3 5.26 -29.83 -36.90
CA SER A 3 5.22 -28.61 -36.06
C SER A 3 3.87 -28.31 -35.40
N LEU A 4 2.80 -29.09 -35.65
CA LEU A 4 1.48 -28.84 -35.05
C LEU A 4 1.29 -29.41 -33.63
N LEU A 5 2.14 -30.34 -33.17
CA LEU A 5 1.92 -31.04 -31.90
C LEU A 5 2.42 -30.28 -30.65
N LEU A 6 3.19 -29.20 -30.81
CA LEU A 6 3.70 -28.39 -29.69
C LEU A 6 2.82 -27.17 -29.36
N LEU A 7 1.87 -26.81 -30.21
CA LEU A 7 1.03 -25.61 -30.02
C LEU A 7 -0.10 -25.83 -29.00
N ALA A 8 -0.70 -27.02 -28.97
CA ALA A 8 -1.78 -27.35 -28.04
C ALA A 8 -1.37 -27.31 -26.55
N PRO A 9 -0.24 -27.89 -26.11
CA PRO A 9 0.17 -27.82 -24.70
C PRO A 9 0.61 -26.40 -24.29
N LEU A 10 1.20 -25.62 -25.21
CA LEU A 10 1.58 -24.24 -24.93
C LEU A 10 0.34 -23.33 -24.79
N ALA A 11 -0.65 -23.50 -25.67
CA ALA A 11 -1.92 -22.77 -25.57
C ALA A 11 -2.67 -23.12 -24.28
N TRP A 12 -2.68 -24.40 -23.87
CA TRP A 12 -3.25 -24.81 -22.60
C TRP A 12 -2.54 -24.19 -21.39
N LEU A 13 -1.20 -24.17 -21.41
CA LEU A 13 -0.41 -23.56 -20.33
C LEU A 13 -0.69 -22.05 -20.21
N LEU A 14 -0.76 -21.34 -21.35
CA LEU A 14 -1.10 -19.92 -21.38
C LEU A 14 -2.52 -19.64 -20.86
N LEU A 15 -3.48 -20.51 -21.17
CA LEU A 15 -4.86 -20.40 -20.66
C LEU A 15 -4.93 -20.63 -19.15
N VAL A 16 -4.21 -21.63 -18.63
CA VAL A 16 -4.13 -21.88 -17.17
C VAL A 16 -3.51 -20.68 -16.47
N GLN A 17 -2.40 -20.17 -16.98
CA GLN A 17 -1.72 -19.02 -16.39
C GLN A 17 -2.60 -17.77 -16.40
N ALA A 18 -3.28 -17.48 -17.51
CA ALA A 18 -4.22 -16.35 -17.59
C ALA A 18 -5.39 -16.47 -16.61
N LYS A 19 -5.87 -17.69 -16.35
CA LYS A 19 -6.94 -17.95 -15.39
C LYS A 19 -6.47 -17.73 -13.94
N ASP A 20 -5.24 -18.15 -13.63
CA ASP A 20 -4.65 -17.95 -12.30
C ASP A 20 -4.35 -16.46 -12.05
N ASP A 21 -3.86 -15.73 -13.06
CA ASP A 21 -3.67 -14.29 -12.99
C ASP A 21 -5.00 -13.56 -12.71
N ALA A 22 -6.07 -13.89 -13.45
CA ALA A 22 -7.38 -13.28 -13.25
C ALA A 22 -7.95 -13.55 -11.84
N LYS A 23 -7.78 -14.77 -11.33
CA LYS A 23 -8.17 -15.14 -9.97
C LYS A 23 -7.40 -14.34 -8.91
N LEU A 24 -6.12 -14.06 -9.15
CA LEU A 24 -5.28 -13.27 -8.26
C LEU A 24 -5.73 -11.80 -8.24
N GLU A 25 -6.02 -11.22 -9.41
CA GLU A 25 -6.53 -9.85 -9.53
C GLU A 25 -7.91 -9.68 -8.87
N ASP A 26 -8.74 -10.72 -8.88
CA ASP A 26 -10.04 -10.70 -8.22
C ASP A 26 -9.95 -10.57 -6.69
N ASN A 27 -8.81 -10.96 -6.12
CA ASN A 27 -8.50 -10.90 -4.70
C ASN A 27 -7.73 -9.64 -4.30
N LEU A 28 -7.81 -8.56 -5.10
CA LEU A 28 -7.28 -7.25 -4.73
C LEU A 28 -8.40 -6.23 -4.53
N LEU A 29 -8.36 -5.53 -3.39
CA LEU A 29 -9.19 -4.36 -3.11
C LEU A 29 -8.31 -3.15 -2.82
N VAL A 30 -8.61 -2.02 -3.46
CA VAL A 30 -7.99 -0.73 -3.13
C VAL A 30 -8.88 0.01 -2.15
N LEU A 31 -8.36 0.32 -0.97
CA LEU A 31 -8.98 1.23 -0.01
C LEU A 31 -8.31 2.59 -0.10
N THR A 32 -9.13 3.64 -0.02
CA THR A 32 -8.63 5.01 0.07
C THR A 32 -9.57 5.88 0.88
N VAL A 33 -9.07 6.99 1.42
CA VAL A 33 -9.89 8.00 2.09
C VAL A 33 -10.04 9.22 1.18
N ALA A 34 -11.28 9.67 1.05
CA ALA A 34 -11.62 10.91 0.36
C ALA A 34 -12.91 11.46 0.99
N THR A 35 -12.84 12.64 1.60
CA THR A 35 -14.01 13.32 2.16
C THR A 35 -14.78 14.13 1.13
N LYS A 36 -14.11 14.55 0.05
CA LYS A 36 -14.66 15.42 -1.00
C LYS A 36 -14.26 14.96 -2.39
N GLU A 37 -15.11 15.26 -3.37
CA GLU A 37 -14.83 15.08 -4.79
C GLU A 37 -13.90 16.20 -5.31
N THR A 38 -12.63 16.14 -4.93
CA THR A 38 -11.59 17.07 -5.39
C THR A 38 -11.11 16.74 -6.81
N GLU A 39 -10.38 17.64 -7.45
CA GLU A 39 -9.73 17.33 -8.75
C GLU A 39 -8.73 16.18 -8.60
N GLY A 40 -7.91 16.21 -7.54
CA GLY A 40 -6.97 15.14 -7.18
C GLY A 40 -7.65 13.78 -7.06
N PHE A 41 -8.75 13.69 -6.32
CA PHE A 41 -9.51 12.45 -6.18
C PHE A 41 -10.10 11.96 -7.50
N ARG A 42 -10.60 12.88 -8.35
CA ARG A 42 -11.07 12.50 -9.70
C ARG A 42 -9.92 11.98 -10.56
N ARG A 43 -8.72 12.57 -10.47
CA ARG A 43 -7.51 12.11 -11.17
C ARG A 43 -7.10 10.71 -10.71
N PHE A 44 -7.09 10.47 -9.40
CA PHE A 44 -6.88 9.15 -8.81
C PHE A 44 -7.86 8.12 -9.39
N LYS A 45 -9.18 8.38 -9.31
CA LYS A 45 -10.22 7.48 -9.85
C LYS A 45 -10.03 7.19 -11.35
N ARG A 46 -9.71 8.20 -12.16
CA ARG A 46 -9.45 8.02 -13.60
C ARG A 46 -8.27 7.07 -13.84
N SER A 47 -7.16 7.27 -13.12
CA SER A 47 -5.97 6.40 -13.27
C SER A 47 -6.25 4.97 -12.83
N ALA A 48 -7.01 4.78 -11.76
CA ALA A 48 -7.37 3.46 -11.27
C ALA A 48 -8.33 2.73 -12.21
N GLN A 49 -9.32 3.44 -12.76
CA GLN A 49 -10.24 2.91 -13.76
C GLN A 49 -9.50 2.47 -15.02
N PHE A 50 -8.50 3.24 -15.46
CA PHE A 50 -7.67 2.88 -16.62
C PHE A 50 -6.99 1.51 -16.47
N PHE A 51 -6.57 1.17 -15.24
CA PHE A 51 -5.94 -0.10 -14.91
C PHE A 51 -6.90 -1.17 -14.35
N ASN A 52 -8.20 -0.90 -14.33
CA ASN A 52 -9.25 -1.80 -13.80
C ASN A 52 -9.10 -2.16 -12.31
N TYR A 53 -8.64 -1.23 -11.47
CA TYR A 53 -8.66 -1.44 -10.02
C TYR A 53 -10.08 -1.36 -9.45
N LYS A 54 -10.39 -2.26 -8.51
CA LYS A 54 -11.57 -2.18 -7.65
C LYS A 54 -11.27 -1.25 -6.47
N ILE A 55 -11.86 -0.06 -6.46
CA ILE A 55 -11.68 0.93 -5.37
C ILE A 55 -12.92 0.98 -4.48
N GLN A 56 -12.68 1.03 -3.17
CA GLN A 56 -13.64 1.50 -2.18
C GLN A 56 -13.11 2.78 -1.51
N SER A 57 -13.83 3.87 -1.69
CA SER A 57 -13.52 5.17 -1.07
C SER A 57 -14.26 5.31 0.25
N LEU A 58 -13.54 5.75 1.28
CA LEU A 58 -14.01 5.88 2.65
C LEU A 58 -14.18 7.35 3.01
N GLY A 59 -15.22 7.67 3.80
CA GLY A 59 -15.43 9.01 4.36
C GLY A 59 -16.04 10.04 3.40
N LEU A 60 -16.50 9.66 2.21
CA LEU A 60 -17.13 10.61 1.28
C LEU A 60 -18.35 11.29 1.91
N GLY A 61 -18.32 12.62 1.96
CA GLY A 61 -19.35 13.44 2.58
C GLY A 61 -19.20 13.64 4.09
N GLU A 62 -18.21 13.01 4.74
CA GLU A 62 -17.82 13.34 6.10
C GLU A 62 -16.98 14.63 6.12
N ASP A 63 -17.06 15.38 7.22
CA ASP A 63 -16.12 16.47 7.47
C ASP A 63 -14.74 15.90 7.78
N TRP A 64 -13.70 16.53 7.22
CA TRP A 64 -12.33 16.22 7.61
C TRP A 64 -12.03 16.95 8.90
N SER A 65 -11.75 16.22 9.98
CA SER A 65 -11.38 16.84 11.25
C SER A 65 -10.01 17.51 11.09
N VAL A 66 -10.01 18.84 10.98
CA VAL A 66 -8.79 19.67 10.91
C VAL A 66 -8.33 20.11 12.30
N ASP A 67 -8.89 19.52 13.36
CA ASP A 67 -8.64 19.95 14.73
C ASP A 67 -7.16 19.70 15.06
N GLY A 68 -6.38 20.79 15.15
CA GLY A 68 -4.93 20.72 15.39
C GLY A 68 -4.08 21.75 14.61
N GLY A 69 -4.65 22.41 13.61
CA GLY A 69 -3.95 23.45 12.83
C GLY A 69 -2.76 22.92 12.01
N PRO A 70 -1.91 23.79 11.43
CA PRO A 70 -0.78 23.40 10.57
C PRO A 70 0.29 22.54 11.26
N ALA A 71 0.24 22.41 12.58
CA ALA A 71 1.21 21.70 13.40
C ALA A 71 0.77 20.28 13.80
N ALA A 72 -0.50 19.92 13.58
CA ALA A 72 -0.94 18.55 13.80
C ALA A 72 -0.46 17.67 12.65
N ALA A 73 0.25 16.59 13.01
CA ALA A 73 0.68 15.58 12.04
C ALA A 73 -0.51 14.88 11.37
N GLY A 74 -1.65 14.77 12.08
CA GLY A 74 -2.97 14.49 11.51
C GLY A 74 -3.11 13.09 10.90
N GLY A 75 -4.29 12.84 10.34
CA GLY A 75 -4.56 11.59 9.62
C GLY A 75 -5.19 10.49 10.47
N GLY A 76 -5.39 10.66 11.77
CA GLY A 76 -6.07 9.67 12.62
C GLY A 76 -7.46 9.27 12.11
N GLN A 77 -8.20 10.22 11.51
CA GLN A 77 -9.48 9.94 10.84
C GLN A 77 -9.35 8.84 9.77
N LYS A 78 -8.21 8.80 9.05
CA LYS A 78 -7.90 7.77 8.04
C LYS A 78 -7.79 6.39 8.68
N VAL A 79 -7.10 6.29 9.82
CA VAL A 79 -6.96 5.03 10.56
C VAL A 79 -8.30 4.54 11.09
N ARG A 80 -9.11 5.43 11.70
CA ARG A 80 -10.46 5.10 12.16
C ARG A 80 -11.35 4.57 11.03
N LEU A 81 -11.36 5.25 9.88
CA LEU A 81 -12.13 4.84 8.70
C LEU A 81 -11.65 3.50 8.16
N LEU A 82 -10.34 3.30 8.11
CA LEU A 82 -9.73 2.06 7.64
C LEU A 82 -10.05 0.88 8.57
N LYS A 83 -9.92 1.05 9.89
CA LYS A 83 -10.30 0.04 10.91
C LYS A 83 -11.73 -0.47 10.68
N LYS A 84 -12.69 0.45 10.56
CA LYS A 84 -14.09 0.12 10.28
C LYS A 84 -14.30 -0.60 8.94
N ALA A 85 -13.51 -0.26 7.91
CA ALA A 85 -13.59 -0.94 6.61
C ALA A 85 -13.04 -2.38 6.68
N LEU A 86 -11.94 -2.57 7.40
CA LEU A 86 -11.23 -3.84 7.52
C LEU A 86 -11.98 -4.89 8.35
N GLU A 87 -12.85 -4.48 9.28
CA GLU A 87 -13.73 -5.40 10.04
C GLU A 87 -14.52 -6.36 9.12
N LYS A 88 -14.90 -5.92 7.91
CA LYS A 88 -15.67 -6.74 6.94
C LYS A 88 -14.81 -7.75 6.18
N HIS A 89 -13.51 -7.73 6.40
CA HIS A 89 -12.51 -8.44 5.61
C HIS A 89 -11.51 -9.21 6.48
N ALA A 90 -11.64 -9.14 7.81
CA ALA A 90 -10.69 -9.72 8.76
C ALA A 90 -10.55 -11.25 8.66
N ASP A 91 -11.56 -11.93 8.11
CA ASP A 91 -11.61 -13.39 7.91
C ASP A 91 -11.21 -13.83 6.48
N LYS A 92 -10.83 -12.88 5.61
CA LYS A 92 -10.50 -13.14 4.20
C LYS A 92 -9.00 -13.32 4.00
N GLU A 93 -8.50 -14.51 4.31
CA GLU A 93 -7.07 -14.86 4.27
C GLU A 93 -6.38 -14.53 2.93
N ASP A 94 -7.06 -14.79 1.80
CA ASP A 94 -6.49 -14.58 0.46
C ASP A 94 -6.70 -13.17 -0.10
N LEU A 95 -7.44 -12.29 0.60
CA LEU A 95 -7.72 -10.93 0.13
C LEU A 95 -6.52 -10.03 0.40
N VAL A 96 -5.94 -9.50 -0.67
CA VAL A 96 -4.93 -8.45 -0.59
C VAL A 96 -5.62 -7.09 -0.63
N ILE A 97 -5.22 -6.21 0.26
CA ILE A 97 -5.70 -4.84 0.34
C ILE A 97 -4.53 -3.90 0.09
N LEU A 98 -4.69 -3.01 -0.89
CA LEU A 98 -3.83 -1.85 -1.07
C LEU A 98 -4.54 -0.65 -0.45
N PHE A 99 -3.96 -0.06 0.59
CA PHE A 99 -4.32 1.26 1.03
C PHE A 99 -3.43 2.31 0.35
N VAL A 100 -4.02 3.36 -0.18
CA VAL A 100 -3.31 4.55 -0.68
C VAL A 100 -4.11 5.82 -0.40
N ASP A 101 -3.41 6.93 -0.18
CA ASP A 101 -4.02 8.26 -0.27
C ASP A 101 -4.55 8.51 -1.70
N SER A 102 -5.37 9.55 -1.89
CA SER A 102 -6.05 9.77 -3.18
C SER A 102 -5.98 11.17 -3.77
N TYR A 103 -5.67 12.21 -2.99
CA TYR A 103 -5.68 13.57 -3.53
C TYR A 103 -4.43 13.88 -4.37
N ASP A 104 -3.32 13.20 -4.10
CA ASP A 104 -1.99 13.40 -4.70
C ASP A 104 -1.39 12.11 -5.28
N VAL A 105 -2.18 11.03 -5.36
CA VAL A 105 -1.74 9.72 -5.88
C VAL A 105 -2.35 9.43 -7.25
N VAL A 106 -1.58 8.73 -8.10
CA VAL A 106 -2.06 8.15 -9.37
C VAL A 106 -1.50 6.74 -9.54
N PHE A 107 -2.26 5.86 -10.18
CA PHE A 107 -1.76 4.55 -10.59
C PHE A 107 -0.93 4.65 -11.86
N ALA A 108 0.21 3.95 -11.90
CA ALA A 108 1.11 3.88 -13.05
C ALA A 108 1.27 2.45 -13.60
N SER A 109 0.67 1.44 -12.95
CA SER A 109 0.62 0.06 -13.43
C SER A 109 -0.61 -0.67 -12.88
N GLY A 110 -0.95 -1.81 -13.49
CA GLY A 110 -2.12 -2.61 -13.17
C GLY A 110 -1.94 -3.61 -12.02
N PRO A 111 -3.07 -4.19 -11.54
CA PRO A 111 -3.11 -5.11 -10.40
C PRO A 111 -2.10 -6.25 -10.47
N ARG A 112 -1.91 -6.83 -11.67
CA ARG A 112 -1.00 -7.96 -11.89
C ARG A 112 0.44 -7.67 -11.47
N GLU A 113 0.98 -6.54 -11.91
CA GLU A 113 2.36 -6.18 -11.60
C GLU A 113 2.51 -5.86 -10.12
N LEU A 114 1.53 -5.15 -9.55
CA LEU A 114 1.48 -4.83 -8.13
C LEU A 114 1.51 -6.11 -7.26
N LEU A 115 0.60 -7.06 -7.53
CA LEU A 115 0.49 -8.31 -6.76
C LEU A 115 1.73 -9.17 -6.91
N LYS A 116 2.30 -9.25 -8.13
CA LYS A 116 3.59 -9.94 -8.35
C LYS A 116 4.70 -9.35 -7.48
N LYS A 117 4.82 -8.01 -7.44
CA LYS A 117 5.84 -7.33 -6.62
C LYS A 117 5.61 -7.52 -5.13
N PHE A 118 4.35 -7.46 -4.68
CA PHE A 118 3.98 -7.72 -3.28
C PHE A 118 4.36 -9.15 -2.86
N GLN A 119 4.02 -10.15 -3.67
CA GLN A 119 4.42 -11.55 -3.39
C GLN A 119 5.93 -11.74 -3.38
N GLN A 120 6.67 -11.04 -4.25
CA GLN A 120 8.14 -11.08 -4.28
C GLN A 120 8.77 -10.45 -3.04
N ALA A 121 8.09 -9.51 -2.37
CA ALA A 121 8.54 -8.94 -1.12
C ALA A 121 8.48 -9.93 0.06
N LYS A 122 7.73 -11.05 -0.09
CA LYS A 122 7.60 -12.13 0.92
C LYS A 122 7.23 -11.62 2.32
N SER A 123 6.42 -10.57 2.38
CA SER A 123 5.94 -9.96 3.62
C SER A 123 4.42 -10.08 3.74
N GLN A 124 3.92 -10.02 4.98
CA GLN A 124 2.49 -9.95 5.27
C GLN A 124 1.93 -8.54 5.02
N VAL A 125 2.75 -7.52 5.27
CA VAL A 125 2.44 -6.10 5.07
C VAL A 125 3.69 -5.40 4.52
N VAL A 126 3.53 -4.54 3.54
CA VAL A 126 4.59 -3.70 2.96
C VAL A 126 4.12 -2.26 2.98
N PHE A 127 4.87 -1.40 3.66
CA PHE A 127 4.66 0.05 3.67
C PHE A 127 5.47 0.73 2.57
N SER A 128 4.98 1.87 2.11
CA SER A 128 5.80 2.81 1.34
C SER A 128 6.95 3.32 2.20
N ALA A 129 8.05 3.70 1.55
CA ALA A 129 9.24 4.19 2.22
C ALA A 129 9.61 5.60 1.77
N GLU A 130 10.00 6.43 2.73
CA GLU A 130 10.31 7.85 2.57
C GLU A 130 11.73 8.19 3.02
N GLU A 131 12.23 9.31 2.51
CA GLU A 131 13.57 9.83 2.84
C GLU A 131 13.62 10.53 4.19
N HIS A 132 12.52 11.14 4.60
CA HIS A 132 12.47 11.96 5.80
C HIS A 132 11.67 11.27 6.88
N ILE A 133 12.21 11.26 8.09
CA ILE A 133 11.44 10.82 9.26
C ILE A 133 10.46 11.91 9.67
N TYR A 134 9.21 11.49 9.85
CA TYR A 134 8.10 12.34 10.26
C TYR A 134 7.10 11.50 11.09
N PRO A 135 6.39 12.08 12.06
CA PRO A 135 6.56 13.45 12.59
C PRO A 135 7.69 13.58 13.63
N ASP A 136 8.13 12.48 14.26
CA ASP A 136 9.09 12.51 15.36
C ASP A 136 10.49 12.01 14.95
N ARG A 137 11.43 12.95 14.79
CA ARG A 137 12.84 12.67 14.46
C ARG A 137 13.56 11.83 15.51
N ARG A 138 13.10 11.80 16.76
CA ARG A 138 13.73 11.03 17.83
C ARG A 138 13.67 9.52 17.59
N LEU A 139 12.77 9.09 16.70
CA LEU A 139 12.58 7.69 16.34
C LEU A 139 13.60 7.20 15.29
N GLU A 140 14.43 8.09 14.73
CA GLU A 140 15.39 7.76 13.68
C GLU A 140 16.36 6.65 14.09
N ALA A 141 16.82 6.66 15.34
CA ALA A 141 17.73 5.64 15.86
C ALA A 141 17.06 4.26 16.01
N LYS A 142 15.73 4.20 16.08
CA LYS A 142 14.98 2.95 16.22
C LYS A 142 14.67 2.27 14.88
N TYR A 143 14.73 3.00 13.77
CA TYR A 143 14.61 2.38 12.45
C TYR A 143 15.81 1.48 12.16
N PRO A 144 15.64 0.32 11.50
CA PRO A 144 16.78 -0.46 11.02
C PRO A 144 17.59 0.35 10.01
N THR A 145 18.91 0.16 9.99
CA THR A 145 19.77 0.76 8.96
C THR A 145 19.58 0.01 7.65
N VAL A 146 19.39 0.75 6.57
CA VAL A 146 19.28 0.19 5.21
C VAL A 146 20.54 0.53 4.41
N PRO A 147 21.17 -0.43 3.71
CA PRO A 147 22.37 -0.15 2.90
C PRO A 147 22.09 0.75 1.69
N ASP A 148 20.88 0.63 1.13
CA ASP A 148 20.41 1.38 -0.03
C ASP A 148 18.88 1.58 0.08
N GLY A 149 18.38 2.63 -0.56
CA GLY A 149 16.96 2.99 -0.58
C GLY A 149 16.50 3.90 0.56
N LYS A 150 15.17 4.08 0.62
CA LYS A 150 14.50 4.92 1.61
C LYS A 150 14.25 4.12 2.89
N ARG A 151 14.42 4.79 4.05
CA ARG A 151 14.52 4.10 5.35
C ARG A 151 13.26 4.23 6.20
N PHE A 152 12.49 5.30 6.04
CA PHE A 152 11.41 5.64 6.96
C PHE A 152 10.06 5.21 6.40
N LEU A 153 9.12 4.85 7.27
CA LEU A 153 7.77 4.45 6.87
C LEU A 153 7.00 5.67 6.36
N GLY A 154 6.32 5.52 5.22
CA GLY A 154 5.30 6.46 4.74
C GLY A 154 3.90 5.87 4.91
N SER A 155 2.99 6.62 5.56
CA SER A 155 1.60 6.17 5.81
C SER A 155 0.66 6.38 4.61
N GLY A 156 1.13 7.05 3.56
CA GLY A 156 0.33 7.36 2.36
C GLY A 156 0.12 6.17 1.43
N GLY A 157 0.80 5.05 1.66
CA GLY A 157 0.60 3.82 0.88
C GLY A 157 1.13 2.58 1.60
N PHE A 158 0.34 1.53 1.63
CA PHE A 158 0.75 0.21 2.12
C PHE A 158 -0.15 -0.90 1.54
N ILE A 159 0.40 -2.10 1.45
CA ILE A 159 -0.28 -3.27 0.91
C ILE A 159 -0.09 -4.46 1.84
N GLY A 160 -1.12 -5.26 2.04
CA GLY A 160 -1.04 -6.43 2.90
C GLY A 160 -2.24 -7.35 2.77
N TYR A 161 -2.17 -8.51 3.42
CA TYR A 161 -3.32 -9.40 3.56
C TYR A 161 -4.34 -8.79 4.53
N ALA A 162 -5.63 -8.96 4.24
CA ALA A 162 -6.70 -8.34 5.01
C ALA A 162 -6.67 -8.68 6.52
N PRO A 163 -6.39 -9.92 6.96
CA PRO A 163 -6.26 -10.22 8.39
C PRO A 163 -5.08 -9.48 9.04
N SER A 164 -3.94 -9.38 8.34
CA SER A 164 -2.74 -8.70 8.85
C SER A 164 -2.96 -7.19 8.99
N LEU A 165 -3.60 -6.56 7.99
CA LEU A 165 -3.98 -5.14 8.09
C LEU A 165 -5.05 -4.91 9.17
N SER A 166 -5.97 -5.86 9.36
CA SER A 166 -6.99 -5.75 10.42
C SER A 166 -6.35 -5.76 11.81
N LYS A 167 -5.35 -6.61 12.03
CA LYS A 167 -4.56 -6.64 13.27
C LYS A 167 -3.78 -5.34 13.48
N LEU A 168 -3.09 -4.87 12.45
CA LEU A 168 -2.30 -3.63 12.45
C LEU A 168 -3.09 -2.40 12.93
N VAL A 169 -4.38 -2.32 12.61
CA VAL A 169 -5.22 -1.17 13.02
C VAL A 169 -6.17 -1.50 14.18
N ALA A 170 -6.13 -2.72 14.72
CA ALA A 170 -7.08 -3.18 15.73
C ALA A 170 -7.02 -2.34 17.00
N GLU A 171 -5.82 -1.98 17.44
CA GLU A 171 -5.58 -1.22 18.68
C GLU A 171 -5.68 0.30 18.49
N TRP A 172 -6.15 0.78 17.32
CA TRP A 172 -6.40 2.21 17.15
C TRP A 172 -7.52 2.69 18.09
N GLU A 173 -7.13 3.48 19.09
CA GLU A 173 -8.00 4.22 20.02
C GLU A 173 -7.76 5.74 19.96
N GLY A 174 -6.94 6.20 19.01
CA GLY A 174 -6.57 7.61 18.84
C GLY A 174 -7.70 8.50 18.32
N GLN A 175 -7.47 9.81 18.40
CA GLN A 175 -8.36 10.86 17.91
C GLN A 175 -8.14 11.10 16.40
N ASP A 176 -9.13 11.69 15.74
CA ASP A 176 -9.05 11.98 14.30
C ASP A 176 -7.87 12.92 13.94
N SER A 177 -7.41 13.72 14.89
CA SER A 177 -6.27 14.64 14.80
C SER A 177 -4.90 14.00 15.05
N ASP A 178 -4.86 12.79 15.61
CA ASP A 178 -3.62 12.10 15.95
C ASP A 178 -2.88 11.66 14.68
N SER A 179 -1.57 11.44 14.78
CA SER A 179 -0.76 11.05 13.63
C SER A 179 -0.98 9.59 13.25
N ASP A 180 -1.48 9.38 12.05
CA ASP A 180 -1.55 8.06 11.41
C ASP A 180 -0.15 7.41 11.24
N GLN A 181 0.82 8.19 10.78
CA GLN A 181 2.19 7.72 10.54
C GLN A 181 2.89 7.32 11.83
N LEU A 182 2.69 8.08 12.92
CA LEU A 182 3.25 7.73 14.22
C LEU A 182 2.64 6.44 14.76
N PHE A 183 1.33 6.26 14.62
CA PHE A 183 0.65 5.03 15.06
C PHE A 183 1.14 3.79 14.30
N LEU A 184 1.15 3.84 12.97
CA LEU A 184 1.61 2.72 12.15
C LEU A 184 3.08 2.38 12.42
N TYR A 185 3.89 3.37 12.77
CA TYR A 185 5.26 3.14 13.16
C TYR A 185 5.41 2.47 14.54
N GLN A 186 4.59 2.84 15.52
CA GLN A 186 4.63 2.22 16.84
C GLN A 186 4.33 0.73 16.75
N ASP A 187 3.31 0.35 15.98
CA ASP A 187 2.98 -1.06 15.72
C ASP A 187 4.13 -1.80 15.00
N LEU A 188 4.80 -1.16 14.02
CA LEU A 188 5.96 -1.74 13.33
C LEU A 188 7.14 -2.02 14.28
N LEU A 189 7.33 -1.18 15.31
CA LEU A 189 8.43 -1.29 16.26
C LEU A 189 8.16 -2.24 17.42
N GLU A 190 6.90 -2.47 17.78
CA GLU A 190 6.54 -3.39 18.84
C GLU A 190 6.70 -4.81 18.31
N PRO A 191 7.81 -5.51 18.64
CA PRO A 191 7.99 -6.86 18.16
C PRO A 191 7.05 -7.74 18.97
N GLY A 192 5.88 -8.06 18.42
CA GLY A 192 5.33 -9.39 18.64
C GLY A 192 6.43 -10.40 18.31
N GLU A 193 6.53 -11.50 19.06
CA GLU A 193 7.65 -12.47 19.04
C GLU A 193 8.02 -13.05 17.65
N GLU A 194 7.33 -12.66 16.58
CA GLU A 194 7.53 -13.07 15.19
C GLU A 194 8.19 -12.00 14.29
N GLY A 195 8.20 -10.72 14.69
CA GLY A 195 8.62 -9.58 13.84
C GLY A 195 10.14 -9.45 13.64
N ALA A 196 10.95 -9.98 14.55
CA ALA A 196 12.41 -9.91 14.47
C ALA A 196 13.01 -10.80 13.35
N ASN A 197 12.22 -11.72 12.78
CA ASN A 197 12.68 -12.68 11.76
C ASN A 197 12.21 -12.36 10.32
N GLN A 198 11.44 -11.28 10.11
CA GLN A 198 10.83 -10.98 8.81
C GLN A 198 11.52 -9.89 7.99
N TYR A 199 12.47 -9.13 8.57
CA TYR A 199 13.30 -8.24 7.75
C TYR A 199 14.36 -9.06 7.00
N GLN A 200 14.03 -9.49 5.78
CA GLN A 200 15.02 -9.90 4.81
C GLN A 200 15.30 -8.72 3.87
N PRO A 201 16.56 -8.24 3.77
CA PRO A 201 16.89 -7.25 2.75
C PRO A 201 16.53 -7.84 1.38
N GLY A 202 15.76 -7.09 0.60
CA GLY A 202 15.47 -7.45 -0.78
C GLY A 202 16.77 -7.65 -1.57
N PRO A 203 16.77 -8.45 -2.65
CA PRO A 203 17.95 -8.57 -3.49
C PRO A 203 18.35 -7.18 -4.01
N SER A 204 19.65 -6.91 -4.00
CA SER A 204 20.21 -5.72 -4.65
C SER A 204 19.69 -5.66 -6.09
N LEU A 205 18.99 -4.57 -6.42
CA LEU A 205 18.58 -4.33 -7.79
C LEU A 205 19.85 -4.17 -8.64
N PRO A 206 19.94 -4.84 -9.81
CA PRO A 206 21.02 -4.55 -10.74
C PRO A 206 20.91 -3.07 -11.15
N ASN A 207 22.03 -2.35 -11.12
CA ASN A 207 22.18 -0.94 -11.51
C ASN A 207 21.26 -0.58 -12.68
N LEU A 208 20.10 -0.01 -12.38
CA LEU A 208 19.27 0.65 -13.37
C LEU A 208 19.89 2.02 -13.63
N PRO A 209 20.03 2.45 -14.90
CA PRO A 209 20.49 3.80 -15.17
C PRO A 209 19.54 4.80 -14.51
N GLU A 210 20.11 5.72 -13.73
CA GLU A 210 19.46 6.91 -13.18
C GLU A 210 18.54 7.55 -14.23
N PRO A 211 17.23 7.75 -13.95
CA PRO A 211 16.40 8.55 -14.80
C PRO A 211 16.89 10.00 -14.73
N GLY A 212 17.65 10.42 -15.74
CA GLY A 212 18.10 11.79 -15.92
C GLY A 212 16.90 12.73 -16.09
N TRP A 213 16.40 13.28 -14.99
CA TRP A 213 15.48 14.40 -15.00
C TRP A 213 16.04 15.50 -14.09
N SER A 214 16.61 16.50 -14.74
CA SER A 214 16.89 17.79 -14.12
C SER A 214 15.56 18.49 -13.87
N LEU A 215 15.29 18.84 -12.62
CA LEU A 215 14.13 19.66 -12.25
C LEU A 215 14.35 21.08 -12.77
N GLY A 216 13.71 21.38 -13.90
CA GLY A 216 13.43 22.74 -14.32
C GLY A 216 12.42 23.36 -13.37
N ARG A 217 12.77 24.51 -12.80
CA ARG A 217 11.86 25.40 -12.08
C ARG A 217 10.70 25.81 -12.98
N TRP A 218 9.48 25.65 -12.47
CA TRP A 218 8.34 26.53 -12.72
C TRP A 218 7.63 26.75 -11.39
#